data_AF-A0A7S1R8J1-F1
#
_entry.id   AF-A0A7S1R8J1-F1
#
_cell.length_a   1.000
_cell.length_b   1.000
_cell.length_c   1.000
_cell.angle_alpha   90.00
_cell.angle_beta   90.00
_cell.angle_gamma   90.00
#
_symmetry.space_group_name_H-M   'P 1'
#
loop_
_entity.id
_entity.type
_entity.pdbx_description
1 polymer ?
#
loop_
_entity_poly.entity_id
_entity_poly.type
_entity_poly.pdbx_seq_one_letter_code
_entity_poly.pdbx_strand_id
1 'polypeptide(L)'
;ERWVVTVAGKDKSRILSTRFMQKLEGAETQSQSYCIVGSWDDWDAHPMRWDQLQKCFEFEAEIGAGGSESFKILIGDDWDHCIYPSHANASPFVKHTICGPDEGGLDECWTIGQHQEDKAAAGDVYKVRFFISSDGKPKLVNWVCIKEAQVVNQSLLQEPIAHVARRHQDATDASEVRGSSELQVPSSAKSPFRVDAPEGVAAVQAPVIEEERRIRITGDKVVDSMHKRVDDALAMQAASRATDSARQTDEEGCFEVLHPRVAVRAGPSTSALNV
;
A
#
# COMPACT_ATOMS: atom_id res chain seq x y z
N GLU A 1 -24.34 40.85 13.80
CA GLU A 1 -24.77 39.44 13.95
C GLU A 1 -23.89 38.77 15.01
N ARG A 2 -24.49 38.03 15.96
CA ARG A 2 -23.75 37.31 17.01
C ARG A 2 -23.92 35.82 16.76
N TRP A 3 -22.81 35.11 16.72
CA TRP A 3 -22.79 33.66 16.59
C TRP A 3 -22.33 33.03 17.90
N VAL A 4 -22.96 31.92 18.26
CA VAL A 4 -22.57 31.09 19.39
C VAL A 4 -21.85 29.88 18.82
N VAL A 5 -20.57 29.73 19.13
CA VAL A 5 -19.78 28.58 18.70
C VAL A 5 -19.56 27.68 19.92
N THR A 6 -20.00 26.44 19.79
CA THR A 6 -19.73 25.38 20.76
C THR A 6 -18.50 24.62 20.27
N VAL A 7 -17.42 24.71 21.04
CA VAL A 7 -16.21 23.93 20.76
C VAL A 7 -16.43 22.55 21.36
N ALA A 8 -16.32 21.49 20.55
CA ALA A 8 -16.50 20.12 21.01
C ALA A 8 -15.64 19.84 22.25
N GLY A 9 -16.26 19.37 23.34
CA GLY A 9 -15.59 19.08 24.62
C GLY A 9 -15.53 20.25 25.62
N LYS A 10 -16.24 21.36 25.39
CA LYS A 10 -16.40 22.42 26.40
C LYS A 10 -17.86 22.85 26.54
N ASP A 11 -18.42 22.72 27.73
CA ASP A 11 -19.77 23.24 28.09
C ASP A 11 -19.88 24.76 28.06
N LYS A 12 -18.78 25.46 27.74
CA LYS A 12 -18.72 26.92 27.73
C LYS A 12 -18.85 27.43 26.31
N SER A 13 -20.06 27.87 26.00
CA SER A 13 -20.34 28.70 24.84
C SER A 13 -19.59 30.03 24.95
N ARG A 14 -18.92 30.46 23.88
CA ARG A 14 -18.33 31.81 23.79
C ARG A 14 -18.98 32.57 22.65
N ILE A 15 -19.43 33.79 22.96
CA ILE A 15 -19.89 34.74 21.94
C ILE A 15 -18.63 35.34 21.32
N LEU A 16 -18.33 34.93 20.08
CA LEU A 16 -17.24 35.51 19.31
C LEU A 16 -17.79 36.62 18.42
N SER A 17 -17.08 37.75 18.39
CA SER A 17 -17.41 38.83 17.46
C SER A 17 -16.96 38.45 16.06
N THR A 18 -17.83 38.63 15.07
CA THR A 18 -17.54 38.34 13.65
C THR A 18 -16.35 39.13 13.11
N ARG A 19 -15.99 40.27 13.73
CA ARG A 19 -14.80 41.06 13.35
C ARG A 19 -13.46 40.37 13.57
N PHE A 20 -13.43 39.29 14.36
CA PHE A 20 -12.24 38.46 14.61
C PHE A 20 -12.37 37.05 14.01
N MET A 21 -13.51 36.76 13.38
CA MET A 21 -13.67 35.53 12.60
C MET A 21 -13.11 35.82 11.22
N GLN A 22 -11.85 35.45 11.00
CA GLN A 22 -11.38 35.26 9.64
C GLN A 22 -12.17 34.06 9.12
N LYS A 23 -12.99 34.26 8.08
CA LYS A 23 -13.41 33.15 7.24
C LYS A 23 -12.08 32.51 6.83
N LEU A 24 -11.74 31.38 7.44
CA LEU A 24 -10.97 30.40 6.69
C LEU A 24 -11.90 30.19 5.52
N GLU A 25 -11.61 30.90 4.42
CA GLU A 25 -11.96 30.41 3.11
C GLU A 25 -11.27 29.07 3.13
N GLY A 26 -12.01 28.08 3.63
CA GLY A 26 -11.62 26.69 3.64
C GLY A 26 -11.33 26.52 2.18
N ALA A 27 -10.03 26.45 1.89
CA ALA A 27 -9.52 26.60 0.56
C ALA A 27 -10.50 25.84 -0.31
N GLU A 28 -11.19 26.54 -1.19
CA GLU A 28 -11.88 25.84 -2.27
C GLU A 28 -10.73 25.29 -3.10
N THR A 29 -10.05 24.28 -2.57
CA THR A 29 -9.35 23.27 -3.31
C THR A 29 -10.49 22.77 -4.16
N GLN A 30 -10.60 23.34 -5.36
CA GLN A 30 -11.38 22.78 -6.44
C GLN A 30 -11.09 21.30 -6.37
N SER A 31 -12.08 20.53 -5.92
CA SER A 31 -11.92 19.11 -5.73
C SER A 31 -11.68 18.55 -7.11
N GLN A 32 -10.40 18.43 -7.46
CA GLN A 32 -9.98 18.03 -8.78
C GLN A 32 -10.50 16.62 -8.98
N SER A 33 -11.39 16.47 -9.95
CA SER A 33 -11.91 15.17 -10.34
C SER A 33 -10.88 14.49 -11.24
N TYR A 34 -10.67 13.20 -10.99
CA TYR A 34 -9.82 12.37 -11.83
C TYR A 34 -10.67 11.29 -12.47
N CYS A 35 -10.47 11.12 -13.77
CA CYS A 35 -11.06 10.04 -14.53
C CYS A 35 -9.96 9.06 -14.95
N ILE A 36 -10.33 7.82 -15.21
CA ILE A 36 -9.46 6.81 -15.80
C ILE A 36 -10.04 6.39 -17.14
N VAL A 37 -9.17 6.18 -18.11
CA VAL A 37 -9.49 5.70 -19.45
C VAL A 37 -8.62 4.49 -19.72
N GLY A 38 -9.14 3.46 -20.39
CA GLY A 38 -8.34 2.27 -20.67
C GLY A 38 -8.86 1.43 -21.82
N SER A 39 -8.08 0.41 -22.18
CA SER A 39 -8.41 -0.47 -23.31
C SER A 39 -9.61 -1.39 -23.07
N TRP A 40 -10.07 -1.53 -21.83
CA TRP A 40 -11.18 -2.42 -21.46
C TRP A 40 -12.54 -1.94 -22.00
N ASP A 41 -12.66 -0.67 -22.40
CA ASP A 41 -13.89 -0.06 -22.92
C ASP A 41 -13.60 1.01 -23.99
N ASP A 42 -12.61 0.74 -24.85
CA ASP A 42 -12.25 1.62 -25.96
C ASP A 42 -11.90 3.07 -25.52
N TRP A 43 -11.29 3.21 -24.34
CA TRP A 43 -10.83 4.48 -23.76
C TRP A 43 -11.94 5.44 -23.33
N ASP A 44 -13.12 4.93 -22.98
CA ASP A 44 -14.16 5.72 -22.34
C ASP A 44 -13.72 6.19 -20.94
N ALA A 45 -14.08 7.43 -20.58
CA ALA A 45 -13.65 8.02 -19.32
C ALA A 45 -14.56 7.68 -18.16
N HIS A 46 -13.96 7.17 -17.07
CA HIS A 46 -14.68 6.79 -15.85
C HIS A 46 -14.20 7.57 -14.64
N PRO A 47 -15.11 8.14 -13.83
CA PRO A 47 -14.73 8.85 -12.62
C PRO A 47 -14.11 7.91 -11.60
N MET A 48 -12.93 8.27 -11.08
CA MET A 48 -12.29 7.55 -9.98
C MET A 48 -12.92 7.95 -8.64
N ARG A 49 -13.07 6.98 -7.72
CA ARG A 49 -13.61 7.22 -6.38
C ARG A 49 -12.50 7.63 -5.42
N TRP A 50 -12.73 8.65 -4.59
CA TRP A 50 -11.80 8.98 -3.51
C TRP A 50 -11.93 8.00 -2.33
N ASP A 51 -10.82 7.33 -1.97
CA ASP A 51 -10.69 6.53 -0.75
C ASP A 51 -10.09 7.40 0.37
N GLN A 52 -10.92 7.76 1.35
CA GLN A 52 -10.53 8.61 2.47
C GLN A 52 -9.53 7.93 3.42
N LEU A 53 -9.52 6.60 3.52
CA LEU A 53 -8.63 5.85 4.40
C LEU A 53 -7.23 5.74 3.79
N GLN A 54 -7.15 5.41 2.50
CA GLN A 54 -5.89 5.25 1.78
C GLN A 54 -5.35 6.58 1.22
N LYS A 55 -6.16 7.64 1.21
CA LYS A 55 -5.83 8.97 0.66
C LYS A 55 -5.42 8.88 -0.82
N CYS A 56 -6.21 8.15 -1.61
CA CYS A 56 -5.98 7.98 -3.04
C CYS A 56 -7.30 7.90 -3.80
N PHE A 57 -7.24 8.13 -5.11
CA PHE A 57 -8.32 7.80 -6.03
C PHE A 57 -8.24 6.32 -6.43
N GLU A 58 -9.35 5.63 -6.53
CA GLU A 58 -9.43 4.21 -6.90
C GLU A 58 -10.43 3.95 -8.03
N PHE A 59 -10.13 2.92 -8.82
CA PHE A 59 -11.00 2.36 -9.85
C PHE A 59 -10.76 0.85 -9.94
N GLU A 60 -11.80 0.08 -10.27
CA GLU A 60 -11.73 -1.37 -10.42
C GLU A 60 -11.82 -1.70 -11.91
N ALA A 61 -10.72 -2.25 -12.47
CA ALA A 61 -10.62 -2.62 -13.87
C ALA A 61 -10.61 -4.15 -13.99
N GLU A 62 -11.43 -4.69 -14.88
CA GLU A 62 -11.45 -6.12 -15.23
C GLU A 62 -10.49 -6.37 -16.41
N ILE A 63 -9.68 -7.42 -16.29
CA ILE A 63 -8.74 -7.82 -17.34
C ILE A 63 -9.49 -8.60 -18.41
N GLY A 64 -9.48 -8.11 -19.65
CA GLY A 64 -10.14 -8.75 -20.77
C GLY A 64 -9.48 -10.07 -21.20
N ALA A 65 -10.03 -10.67 -22.25
CA ALA A 65 -9.59 -11.97 -22.78
C ALA A 65 -8.12 -11.99 -23.23
N GLY A 66 -7.53 -10.83 -23.53
CA GLY A 66 -6.13 -10.68 -23.89
C GLY A 66 -5.15 -10.89 -22.74
N GLY A 67 -5.63 -10.89 -21.49
CA GLY A 67 -4.79 -11.05 -20.30
C GLY A 67 -4.00 -9.80 -19.90
N SER A 68 -4.21 -8.67 -20.58
CA SER A 68 -3.59 -7.40 -20.25
C SER A 68 -4.49 -6.23 -20.63
N GLU A 69 -4.42 -5.15 -19.85
CA GLU A 69 -5.15 -3.90 -20.14
C GLU A 69 -4.25 -2.68 -19.90
N SER A 70 -4.36 -1.70 -20.79
CA SER A 70 -3.61 -0.44 -20.74
C SER A 70 -4.51 0.71 -20.31
N PHE A 71 -3.97 1.70 -19.60
CA PHE A 71 -4.74 2.84 -19.11
C PHE A 71 -3.94 4.12 -18.92
N LYS A 72 -4.66 5.24 -18.81
CA LYS A 72 -4.19 6.58 -18.44
C LYS A 72 -5.18 7.24 -17.47
N ILE A 73 -4.78 8.37 -16.89
CA ILE A 73 -5.62 9.14 -15.96
C ILE A 73 -5.83 10.53 -16.53
N LEU A 74 -7.08 10.99 -16.59
CA LEU A 74 -7.44 12.33 -17.04
C LEU A 74 -7.82 13.21 -15.85
N ILE A 75 -7.57 14.51 -15.98
CA ILE A 75 -8.08 15.51 -15.05
C ILE A 75 -9.37 16.07 -15.62
N GLY A 76 -10.49 15.92 -14.90
CA GLY A 76 -11.76 16.52 -15.31
C GLY A 76 -12.33 16.02 -16.63
N ASP A 77 -12.01 14.78 -17.05
CA ASP A 77 -12.41 14.21 -18.35
C ASP A 77 -11.87 15.01 -19.55
N ASP A 78 -10.64 15.53 -19.42
CA ASP A 78 -9.97 16.32 -20.47
C ASP A 78 -8.68 15.64 -20.92
N TRP A 79 -8.62 15.31 -22.22
CA TRP A 79 -7.46 14.70 -22.86
C TRP A 79 -6.25 15.64 -22.97
N ASP A 80 -6.47 16.96 -22.93
CA ASP A 80 -5.38 17.95 -22.89
C ASP A 80 -4.70 17.98 -21.50
N HIS A 81 -5.31 17.32 -20.50
CA HIS A 81 -4.81 17.21 -19.14
C HIS A 81 -4.62 15.74 -18.74
N CYS A 82 -3.89 15.00 -19.57
CA CYS A 82 -3.62 13.58 -19.37
C CYS A 82 -2.38 13.34 -18.48
N ILE A 83 -2.49 12.36 -17.58
CA ILE A 83 -1.43 11.88 -16.70
C ILE A 83 -1.08 10.45 -17.12
N TYR A 84 0.20 10.22 -17.37
CA TYR A 84 0.71 9.01 -18.02
C TYR A 84 2.14 8.67 -17.55
N PRO A 85 2.68 7.47 -17.81
CA PRO A 85 4.06 7.13 -17.45
C PRO A 85 5.10 7.68 -18.44
N SER A 86 6.37 7.70 -18.03
CA SER A 86 7.49 8.13 -18.90
C SER A 86 7.80 7.22 -20.10
N HIS A 87 7.22 6.03 -20.16
CA HIS A 87 7.39 5.09 -21.27
C HIS A 87 6.16 4.19 -21.40
N ALA A 88 5.96 3.63 -22.58
CA ALA A 88 4.88 2.68 -22.85
C ALA A 88 5.02 1.43 -21.99
N ASN A 89 3.89 0.82 -21.66
CA ASN A 89 3.81 -0.46 -20.95
C ASN A 89 4.40 -0.42 -19.54
N ALA A 90 4.36 0.74 -18.90
CA ALA A 90 4.87 0.88 -17.55
C ALA A 90 4.03 0.08 -16.54
N SER A 91 4.71 -0.52 -15.56
CA SER A 91 4.09 -1.21 -14.44
C SER A 91 4.78 -0.83 -13.12
N PRO A 92 4.19 -1.12 -11.94
CA PRO A 92 4.80 -0.88 -10.64
C PRO A 92 6.15 -1.58 -10.44
N PHE A 93 6.43 -2.62 -11.23
CA PHE A 93 7.65 -3.41 -11.15
C PHE A 93 8.81 -2.84 -11.96
N VAL A 94 8.53 -1.93 -12.90
CA VAL A 94 9.53 -1.27 -13.74
C VAL A 94 9.64 0.19 -13.34
N LYS A 95 10.87 0.68 -13.16
CA LYS A 95 11.09 2.10 -12.86
C LYS A 95 10.55 2.98 -13.98
N HIS A 96 9.69 3.92 -13.62
CA HIS A 96 9.14 4.96 -14.50
C HIS A 96 8.87 6.22 -13.67
N THR A 97 8.68 7.36 -14.35
CA THR A 97 8.18 8.59 -13.71
C THR A 97 6.77 8.89 -14.19
N ILE A 98 6.03 9.67 -13.42
CA ILE A 98 4.72 10.18 -13.84
C ILE A 98 4.94 11.48 -14.62
N CYS A 99 4.33 11.57 -15.79
CA CYS A 99 4.36 12.71 -16.71
C CYS A 99 2.96 13.37 -16.77
N GLY A 100 2.89 14.56 -17.38
CA GLY A 100 1.69 15.39 -17.40
C GLY A 100 1.45 16.20 -16.11
N PRO A 101 0.28 16.86 -15.99
CA PRO A 101 -0.82 16.86 -16.95
C PRO A 101 -0.50 17.71 -18.20
N ASP A 102 -0.58 17.09 -19.38
CA ASP A 102 -0.44 17.74 -20.68
C ASP A 102 -1.08 16.88 -21.80
N GLU A 103 -1.05 17.35 -23.05
CA GLU A 103 -1.54 16.66 -24.28
C GLU A 103 -0.55 15.56 -24.76
N GLY A 104 0.46 15.23 -23.96
CA GLY A 104 1.48 14.26 -24.30
C GLY A 104 1.03 12.81 -24.12
N GLY A 105 2.00 11.91 -24.25
CA GLY A 105 1.82 10.53 -23.83
C GLY A 105 0.96 9.69 -24.77
N LEU A 106 0.92 9.99 -26.08
CA LEU A 106 0.03 9.31 -27.04
C LEU A 106 0.12 7.78 -26.92
N ASP A 107 1.34 7.24 -26.90
CA ASP A 107 1.62 5.80 -26.85
C ASP A 107 2.03 5.33 -25.44
N GLU A 108 2.25 6.24 -24.51
CA GLU A 108 2.69 5.95 -23.15
C GLU A 108 1.51 5.64 -22.23
N CYS A 109 1.30 4.35 -21.92
CA CYS A 109 0.26 3.88 -21.04
C CYS A 109 0.84 3.02 -19.90
N TRP A 110 0.21 3.04 -18.73
CA TRP A 110 0.39 1.94 -17.79
C TRP A 110 -0.27 0.70 -18.34
N THR A 111 0.27 -0.49 -18.08
CA THR A 111 -0.34 -1.74 -18.54
C THR A 111 -0.28 -2.80 -17.45
N ILE A 112 -1.45 -3.33 -17.11
CA ILE A 112 -1.64 -4.43 -16.16
C ILE A 112 -1.50 -5.74 -16.94
N GLY A 113 -0.74 -6.70 -16.41
CA GLY A 113 -0.68 -8.07 -16.94
C GLY A 113 0.42 -8.32 -17.97
N GLN A 114 1.10 -7.27 -18.43
CA GLN A 114 2.24 -7.43 -19.34
C GLN A 114 3.53 -7.81 -18.62
N HIS A 115 3.70 -7.37 -17.37
CA HIS A 115 4.87 -7.73 -16.57
C HIS A 115 4.66 -9.09 -15.89
N GLN A 116 5.68 -9.95 -15.87
CA GLN A 116 5.56 -11.33 -15.34
C GLN A 116 5.11 -11.38 -13.87
N GLU A 117 5.50 -10.37 -13.07
CA GLU A 117 5.12 -10.25 -11.66
C GLU A 117 3.66 -9.82 -11.43
N ASP A 118 2.96 -9.28 -12.45
CA ASP A 118 1.53 -8.94 -12.29
C ASP A 118 0.67 -10.18 -12.12
N LYS A 119 1.04 -11.29 -12.77
CA LYS A 119 0.31 -12.56 -12.81
C LYS A 119 -1.17 -12.42 -13.18
N ALA A 120 -1.52 -11.37 -13.93
CA ALA A 120 -2.89 -11.12 -14.35
C ALA A 120 -3.35 -12.20 -15.33
N ALA A 121 -4.58 -12.64 -15.17
CA ALA A 121 -5.30 -13.50 -16.10
C ALA A 121 -6.62 -12.86 -16.53
N ALA A 122 -7.16 -13.32 -17.66
CA ALA A 122 -8.48 -12.89 -18.11
C ALA A 122 -9.54 -13.12 -17.02
N GLY A 123 -10.37 -12.11 -16.78
CA GLY A 123 -11.39 -12.09 -15.73
C GLY A 123 -10.85 -11.83 -14.32
N ASP A 124 -9.56 -11.52 -14.15
CA ASP A 124 -9.07 -10.92 -12.92
C ASP A 124 -9.54 -9.47 -12.81
N VAL A 125 -9.77 -9.01 -11.57
CA VAL A 125 -10.13 -7.62 -11.30
C VAL A 125 -9.02 -6.99 -10.48
N TYR A 126 -8.52 -5.87 -10.97
CA TYR A 126 -7.48 -5.08 -10.33
C TYR A 126 -8.05 -3.77 -9.83
N LYS A 127 -7.64 -3.39 -8.62
CA LYS A 127 -7.92 -2.07 -8.06
C LYS A 127 -6.76 -1.15 -8.37
N VAL A 128 -6.94 -0.28 -9.36
CA VAL A 128 -6.03 0.81 -9.69
C VAL A 128 -6.13 1.88 -8.62
N ARG A 129 -4.99 2.39 -8.16
CA ARG A 129 -4.89 3.44 -7.15
C ARG A 129 -3.97 4.55 -7.63
N PHE A 130 -4.46 5.77 -7.49
CA PHE A 130 -3.78 6.98 -7.88
C PHE A 130 -3.62 7.93 -6.69
N PHE A 131 -2.36 8.17 -6.32
CA PHE A 131 -2.00 8.95 -5.14
C PHE A 131 -1.60 10.35 -5.55
N ILE A 132 -2.17 11.33 -4.85
CA ILE A 132 -1.86 12.76 -4.98
C ILE A 132 -1.08 13.22 -3.75
N SER A 133 -0.06 14.04 -3.95
CA SER A 133 0.69 14.69 -2.89
C SER A 133 -0.11 15.83 -2.26
N SER A 134 0.28 16.31 -1.08
CA SER A 134 -0.41 17.42 -0.40
C SER A 134 -0.38 18.74 -1.16
N ASP A 135 0.49 18.87 -2.15
CA ASP A 135 0.58 20.02 -3.08
C ASP A 135 -0.29 19.84 -4.34
N GLY A 136 -1.12 18.79 -4.39
CA GLY A 136 -2.00 18.50 -5.52
C GLY A 136 -1.32 17.76 -6.68
N LYS A 137 -0.03 17.43 -6.58
CA LYS A 137 0.69 16.78 -7.69
C LYS A 137 0.54 15.26 -7.71
N PRO A 138 0.51 14.64 -8.91
CA PRO A 138 0.62 13.19 -9.06
C PRO A 138 1.85 12.63 -8.35
N LYS A 139 1.66 11.61 -7.51
CA LYS A 139 2.73 11.02 -6.70
C LYS A 139 3.04 9.57 -7.09
N LEU A 140 2.01 8.75 -7.23
CA LEU A 140 2.16 7.31 -7.48
C LEU A 140 0.91 6.76 -8.17
N VAL A 141 1.12 5.85 -9.11
CA VAL A 141 0.10 4.93 -9.61
C VAL A 141 0.52 3.51 -9.25
N ASN A 142 -0.38 2.73 -8.67
CA ASN A 142 -0.19 1.29 -8.53
C ASN A 142 -1.52 0.55 -8.64
N TRP A 143 -1.46 -0.77 -8.61
CA TRP A 143 -2.65 -1.62 -8.60
C TRP A 143 -2.43 -2.87 -7.77
N VAL A 144 -3.52 -3.48 -7.33
CA VAL A 144 -3.53 -4.74 -6.59
C VAL A 144 -4.64 -5.64 -7.11
N CYS A 145 -4.38 -6.94 -7.22
CA CYS A 145 -5.42 -7.91 -7.56
C CYS A 145 -6.41 -8.04 -6.39
N ILE A 146 -7.71 -7.91 -6.67
CA ILE A 146 -8.74 -7.95 -5.63
C ILE A 146 -8.87 -9.35 -5.02
N LYS A 147 -8.64 -10.41 -5.81
CA LYS A 147 -8.63 -11.81 -5.33
C LYS A 147 -7.60 -12.00 -4.22
N GLU A 148 -6.41 -11.42 -4.36
CA GLU A 148 -5.35 -11.50 -3.35
C GLU A 148 -5.66 -10.64 -2.12
N ALA A 149 -6.23 -9.45 -2.32
CA ALA A 149 -6.55 -8.54 -1.20
C ALA A 149 -7.55 -9.13 -0.20
N GLN A 150 -8.50 -9.96 -0.66
CA GLN A 150 -9.47 -10.62 0.22
C GLN A 150 -8.83 -11.72 1.09
N VAL A 151 -7.85 -12.45 0.56
CA VAL A 151 -7.17 -13.53 1.31
C VAL A 151 -6.33 -12.97 2.45
N VAL A 152 -5.67 -11.83 2.25
CA VAL A 152 -4.86 -11.17 3.31
C VAL A 152 -5.76 -10.67 4.44
N ASN A 153 -6.90 -10.06 4.11
CA ASN A 153 -7.83 -9.56 5.12
C ASN A 153 -8.50 -10.69 5.92
N GLN A 154 -8.80 -11.84 5.30
CA GLN A 154 -9.33 -12.99 6.05
C GLN A 154 -8.27 -13.66 6.93
N SER A 155 -7.02 -13.75 6.46
CA SER A 155 -5.92 -14.38 7.21
C SER A 155 -5.52 -13.56 8.45
N LEU A 156 -5.53 -12.22 8.38
CA LEU A 156 -5.25 -11.34 9.52
C LEU A 156 -6.34 -11.32 10.59
N LEU A 157 -7.55 -11.80 10.28
CA LEU A 157 -8.65 -11.94 11.24
C LEU A 157 -8.65 -13.33 11.93
N GLN A 158 -7.74 -14.23 11.56
CA GLN A 158 -7.58 -15.56 12.16
C GLN A 158 -6.31 -15.68 13.02
N GLU A 159 -5.97 -14.66 13.80
CA GLU A 159 -5.01 -14.85 14.91
C GLU A 159 -5.61 -15.86 15.91
N PRO A 160 -4.95 -17.01 16.18
CA PRO A 160 -5.46 -17.97 17.13
C PRO A 160 -5.33 -17.40 18.54
N ILE A 161 -6.46 -17.04 19.14
CA ILE A 161 -6.63 -16.71 20.57
C ILE A 161 -6.11 -17.84 21.50
N ALA A 162 -5.75 -19.00 20.95
CA ALA A 162 -5.29 -20.19 21.67
C ALA A 162 -3.98 -20.02 22.48
N HIS A 163 -3.16 -18.97 22.27
CA HIS A 163 -1.89 -18.83 22.99
C HIS A 163 -1.92 -18.07 24.33
N VAL A 164 -3.05 -17.47 24.73
CA VAL A 164 -3.16 -16.79 26.04
C VAL A 164 -3.72 -17.71 27.15
N ALA A 165 -4.20 -18.92 26.82
CA ALA A 165 -4.79 -19.85 27.79
C ALA A 165 -3.83 -20.94 28.33
N ARG A 166 -2.51 -20.85 28.12
CA ARG A 166 -1.52 -21.80 28.68
C ARG A 166 -0.46 -21.10 29.52
N ARG A 167 -0.85 -20.62 30.71
CA ARG A 167 0.12 -20.27 31.78
C ARG A 167 -0.25 -20.78 33.18
N HIS A 168 -1.23 -21.68 33.31
CA HIS A 168 -1.58 -22.27 34.60
C HIS A 168 -1.86 -23.77 34.53
N GLN A 169 -0.98 -24.52 33.88
CA GLN A 169 -0.76 -25.94 34.19
C GLN A 169 0.61 -26.33 33.65
N ASP A 170 1.25 -27.25 34.36
CA ASP A 170 2.50 -27.95 34.00
C ASP A 170 3.80 -27.30 34.48
N ALA A 171 3.93 -27.27 35.81
CA ALA A 171 5.20 -27.39 36.51
C ALA A 171 5.22 -28.71 37.30
N THR A 172 5.07 -29.84 36.60
CA THR A 172 5.45 -31.19 37.05
C THR A 172 5.52 -32.05 35.80
N ASP A 173 6.70 -32.33 35.27
CA ASP A 173 7.38 -33.59 35.55
C ASP A 173 8.67 -33.67 34.72
N ALA A 174 9.70 -34.20 35.35
CA ALA A 174 11.01 -34.40 34.78
C ALA A 174 11.10 -35.78 34.12
N SER A 175 12.21 -36.00 33.40
CA SER A 175 12.68 -37.28 32.84
C SER A 175 11.91 -37.71 31.57
N GLU A 176 12.50 -38.30 30.53
CA GLU A 176 13.67 -39.15 30.48
C GLU A 176 14.00 -39.47 29.00
N VAL A 177 15.23 -39.97 28.78
CA VAL A 177 15.68 -40.85 27.68
C VAL A 177 16.13 -40.27 26.33
N ARG A 178 17.47 -40.29 26.22
CA ARG A 178 18.33 -40.44 25.03
C ARG A 178 17.82 -41.50 24.04
N GLY A 179 17.92 -41.20 22.75
CA GLY A 179 17.86 -42.22 21.70
C GLY A 179 18.55 -41.78 20.42
N SER A 180 19.83 -42.13 20.29
CA SER A 180 20.61 -42.05 19.05
C SER A 180 20.18 -43.16 18.06
N SER A 181 20.06 -42.86 16.78
CA SER A 181 20.23 -43.80 15.64
C SER A 181 20.31 -42.96 14.36
N GLU A 182 21.45 -42.81 13.70
CA GLU A 182 22.24 -43.81 12.93
C GLU A 182 21.73 -43.94 11.48
N LEU A 183 22.54 -43.34 10.60
CA LEU A 183 22.84 -43.62 9.19
C LEU A 183 21.98 -44.66 8.43
N GLN A 184 21.49 -44.26 7.26
CA GLN A 184 21.56 -45.12 6.08
C GLN A 184 21.58 -44.35 4.76
N VAL A 185 22.64 -44.60 3.99
CA VAL A 185 22.88 -44.17 2.61
C VAL A 185 22.80 -45.43 1.74
N PRO A 186 22.16 -45.37 0.57
CA PRO A 186 22.63 -46.13 -0.60
C PRO A 186 22.74 -45.18 -1.81
N SER A 187 23.90 -44.97 -2.43
CA SER A 187 24.75 -45.87 -3.22
C SER A 187 24.09 -46.41 -4.52
N SER A 188 24.51 -45.78 -5.62
CA SER A 188 24.87 -46.36 -6.93
C SER A 188 23.78 -46.94 -7.85
N ALA A 189 23.59 -46.27 -9.00
CA ALA A 189 23.38 -46.95 -10.28
C ALA A 189 24.02 -46.16 -11.43
N LYS A 190 24.98 -46.82 -12.08
CA LYS A 190 25.66 -46.43 -13.32
C LYS A 190 24.78 -46.76 -14.52
N SER A 191 24.78 -45.94 -15.57
CA SER A 191 24.76 -46.45 -16.95
C SER A 191 25.30 -45.42 -17.95
N PRO A 192 26.09 -45.83 -18.96
CA PRO A 192 26.74 -44.96 -19.92
C PRO A 192 25.90 -44.83 -21.20
N PHE A 193 25.69 -43.60 -21.68
CA PHE A 193 25.34 -43.39 -23.08
C PHE A 193 26.27 -42.33 -23.65
N ARG A 194 27.20 -42.81 -24.49
CA ARG A 194 28.16 -42.04 -25.25
C ARG A 194 27.51 -41.82 -26.62
N VAL A 195 27.26 -40.58 -26.99
CA VAL A 195 26.89 -40.21 -28.37
C VAL A 195 27.86 -39.13 -28.81
N ASP A 196 28.49 -39.39 -29.94
CA ASP A 196 29.57 -38.63 -30.51
C ASP A 196 29.13 -37.22 -30.94
N ALA A 197 30.09 -36.31 -30.85
CA ALA A 197 30.04 -34.95 -31.32
C ALA A 197 29.94 -34.86 -32.85
N PRO A 198 29.54 -33.68 -33.36
CA PRO A 198 30.29 -33.10 -34.47
C PRO A 198 30.93 -31.77 -34.07
N GLU A 199 32.15 -31.62 -34.56
CA GLU A 199 33.03 -30.46 -34.48
C GLU A 199 32.39 -29.19 -35.07
N GLY A 200 32.77 -28.06 -34.47
CA GLY A 200 33.12 -26.88 -35.26
C GLY A 200 32.17 -25.69 -35.16
N VAL A 201 32.24 -24.94 -34.06
CA VAL A 201 32.00 -23.49 -34.13
C VAL A 201 32.87 -22.73 -33.14
N ALA A 202 33.53 -21.69 -33.64
CA ALA A 202 34.54 -20.88 -32.98
C ALA A 202 34.05 -20.22 -31.69
N ALA A 203 34.86 -20.35 -30.63
CA ALA A 203 34.68 -19.65 -29.37
C ALA A 203 35.04 -18.17 -29.52
N VAL A 204 34.03 -17.30 -29.47
CA VAL A 204 34.19 -15.89 -29.14
C VAL A 204 34.01 -15.77 -27.62
N GLN A 205 35.10 -15.47 -26.90
CA GLN A 205 35.06 -15.15 -25.48
C GLN A 205 34.50 -13.73 -25.30
N ALA A 206 33.38 -13.61 -24.57
CA ALA A 206 32.86 -12.35 -24.06
C ALA A 206 32.56 -12.49 -22.54
N PRO A 207 32.73 -11.42 -21.73
CA PRO A 207 32.65 -11.49 -20.27
C PRO A 207 31.22 -11.26 -19.78
N VAL A 208 30.53 -12.30 -19.31
CA VAL A 208 29.14 -12.24 -18.79
C VAL A 208 29.09 -12.70 -17.33
N ILE A 209 29.90 -12.10 -16.44
CA ILE A 209 29.88 -12.47 -15.00
C ILE A 209 29.70 -11.26 -14.06
N GLU A 210 29.80 -10.02 -14.54
CA GLU A 210 29.68 -8.85 -13.66
C GLU A 210 28.23 -8.29 -13.54
N GLU A 211 27.35 -8.57 -14.51
CA GLU A 211 26.01 -7.96 -14.58
C GLU A 211 24.97 -8.66 -13.68
N GLU A 212 25.08 -9.99 -13.51
CA GLU A 212 24.19 -10.75 -12.61
C GLU A 212 24.39 -10.40 -11.12
N ARG A 213 25.60 -9.97 -10.73
CA ARG A 213 25.86 -9.50 -9.35
C ARG A 213 25.22 -8.14 -9.06
N ARG A 214 25.01 -7.30 -10.08
CA ARG A 214 24.39 -5.98 -9.94
C ARG A 214 22.87 -6.06 -9.75
N ILE A 215 22.24 -7.08 -10.34
CA ILE A 215 20.79 -7.33 -10.24
C ILE A 215 20.42 -7.79 -8.82
N ARG A 216 21.20 -8.68 -8.20
CA ARG A 216 20.91 -9.18 -6.83
C ARG A 216 20.97 -8.10 -5.75
N ILE A 217 21.93 -7.18 -5.82
CA ILE A 217 22.08 -6.09 -4.82
C ILE A 217 20.90 -5.09 -4.87
N THR A 218 20.21 -5.00 -6.01
CA THR A 218 19.09 -4.08 -6.19
C THR A 218 17.77 -4.68 -5.72
N GLY A 219 17.59 -6.01 -5.84
CA GLY A 219 16.40 -6.72 -5.35
C GLY A 219 16.22 -6.63 -3.83
N ASP A 220 17.28 -6.83 -3.05
CA ASP A 220 17.20 -6.81 -1.58
C ASP A 220 16.77 -5.43 -1.04
N LYS A 221 17.20 -4.34 -1.68
CA LYS A 221 16.81 -2.97 -1.29
C LYS A 221 15.35 -2.64 -1.59
N VAL A 222 14.77 -3.26 -2.61
CA VAL A 222 13.34 -3.08 -2.95
C VAL A 222 12.47 -3.83 -1.95
N VAL A 223 12.87 -5.04 -1.57
CA VAL A 223 12.17 -5.86 -0.57
C VAL A 223 12.21 -5.18 0.81
N ASP A 224 13.33 -4.62 1.23
CA ASP A 224 13.42 -3.83 2.49
C ASP A 224 12.53 -2.58 2.46
N SER A 225 12.43 -1.92 1.30
CA SER A 225 11.56 -0.74 1.14
C SER A 225 10.08 -1.10 1.19
N MET A 226 9.68 -2.26 0.66
CA MET A 226 8.30 -2.73 0.74
C MET A 226 7.93 -3.15 2.16
N HIS A 227 8.79 -3.90 2.86
CA HIS A 227 8.55 -4.27 4.26
C HIS A 227 8.38 -3.05 5.16
N LYS A 228 9.24 -2.03 5.01
CA LYS A 228 9.11 -0.78 5.76
C LYS A 228 7.76 -0.08 5.53
N ARG A 229 7.24 -0.10 4.29
CA ARG A 229 5.94 0.51 3.97
C ARG A 229 4.77 -0.27 4.57
N VAL A 230 4.90 -1.59 4.72
CA VAL A 230 3.90 -2.42 5.40
C VAL A 230 3.91 -2.14 6.91
N ASP A 231 5.10 -2.01 7.53
CA ASP A 231 5.23 -1.66 8.94
C ASP A 231 4.65 -0.27 9.26
N ASP A 232 4.92 0.73 8.40
CA ASP A 232 4.37 2.08 8.55
C ASP A 232 2.83 2.08 8.41
N ALA A 233 2.29 1.29 7.48
CA ALA A 233 0.84 1.14 7.29
C ALA A 233 0.17 0.43 8.48
N LEU A 234 0.82 -0.58 9.06
CA LEU A 234 0.34 -1.29 10.24
C LEU A 234 0.36 -0.38 11.48
N ALA A 235 1.42 0.42 11.64
CA ALA A 235 1.51 1.42 12.71
C ALA A 235 0.41 2.48 12.59
N MET A 236 0.07 2.92 11.37
CA MET A 236 -1.05 3.83 11.14
C MET A 236 -2.41 3.20 11.48
N GLN A 237 -2.64 1.94 11.12
CA GLN A 237 -3.87 1.25 11.51
C GLN A 237 -3.97 1.05 13.03
N ALA A 238 -2.86 0.76 13.71
CA ALA A 238 -2.81 0.66 15.17
C ALA A 238 -3.13 2.00 15.84
N ALA A 239 -2.62 3.12 15.31
CA ALA A 239 -2.93 4.45 15.80
C ALA A 239 -4.40 4.82 15.60
N SER A 240 -5.01 4.46 14.47
CA SER A 240 -6.44 4.65 14.23
C SER A 240 -7.28 3.87 15.23
N ARG A 241 -6.98 2.58 15.41
CA ARG A 241 -7.70 1.71 16.37
C ARG A 241 -7.54 2.20 17.81
N ALA A 242 -6.36 2.69 18.19
CA ALA A 242 -6.16 3.30 19.51
C ALA A 242 -7.02 4.57 19.69
N THR A 243 -7.14 5.38 18.64
CA THR A 243 -7.99 6.59 18.65
C THR A 243 -9.47 6.24 18.76
N ASP A 244 -9.92 5.21 18.02
CA ASP A 244 -11.31 4.76 18.05
C ASP A 244 -11.65 4.05 19.37
N SER A 245 -10.72 3.27 19.92
CA SER A 245 -10.87 2.64 21.24
C SER A 245 -10.92 3.68 22.36
N ALA A 246 -10.12 4.75 22.26
CA ALA A 246 -10.16 5.87 23.22
C ALA A 246 -11.47 6.66 23.14
N ARG A 247 -12.14 6.68 21.98
CA ARG A 247 -13.49 7.26 21.83
C ARG A 247 -14.60 6.38 22.42
N GLN A 248 -14.41 5.08 22.50
CA GLN A 248 -15.40 4.14 23.03
C GLN A 248 -15.35 3.98 24.55
N THR A 249 -14.20 4.22 25.18
CA THR A 249 -14.11 4.34 26.63
C THR A 249 -14.59 5.74 27.00
N ASP A 250 -15.83 5.84 27.44
CA ASP A 250 -16.56 7.06 27.83
C ASP A 250 -16.00 7.70 29.13
N GLU A 251 -14.68 7.75 29.26
CA GLU A 251 -13.99 8.59 30.23
C GLU A 251 -13.59 9.88 29.51
N GLU A 252 -14.44 10.90 29.63
CA GLU A 252 -14.20 12.27 29.15
C GLU A 252 -12.87 12.82 29.74
N GLY A 253 -11.76 12.57 29.06
CA GLY A 253 -10.43 12.97 29.49
C GLY A 253 -9.49 13.16 28.29
N CYS A 254 -9.39 14.41 27.83
CA CYS A 254 -8.60 14.89 26.70
C CYS A 254 -7.24 14.20 26.48
N PHE A 255 -7.08 13.54 25.33
CA PHE A 255 -5.77 13.33 24.70
C PHE A 255 -5.77 13.99 23.33
N GLU A 256 -4.86 14.94 23.12
CA GLU A 256 -4.58 15.54 21.81
C GLU A 256 -3.17 15.10 21.41
N VAL A 257 -3.06 14.36 20.30
CA VAL A 257 -1.78 13.90 19.76
C VAL A 257 -1.14 15.05 18.98
N LEU A 258 -0.21 15.76 19.61
CA LEU A 258 0.46 16.91 18.98
C LEU A 258 1.63 16.51 18.05
N HIS A 259 2.16 15.28 18.13
CA HIS A 259 3.14 14.73 17.17
C HIS A 259 3.41 13.21 17.44
N PRO A 260 3.70 12.36 16.44
CA PRO A 260 3.88 10.91 16.63
C PRO A 260 5.11 10.44 17.46
N ARG A 261 5.78 11.30 18.25
CA ARG A 261 6.95 10.87 19.06
C ARG A 261 6.98 11.31 20.52
N VAL A 262 5.98 12.00 21.06
CA VAL A 262 5.95 12.31 22.50
C VAL A 262 4.52 12.34 22.99
N ALA A 263 4.17 11.44 23.91
CA ALA A 263 2.99 11.54 24.75
C ALA A 263 3.43 11.85 26.19
N VAL A 264 2.96 12.96 26.76
CA VAL A 264 3.15 13.30 28.17
C VAL A 264 1.81 13.18 28.88
N ARG A 265 1.79 12.46 30.00
CA ARG A 265 0.62 12.25 30.85
C ARG A 265 0.38 13.49 31.73
N ALA A 266 -0.76 14.16 31.58
CA ALA A 266 -1.21 15.15 32.54
C ALA A 266 -1.99 14.44 33.66
N GLY A 267 -1.52 14.52 34.90
CA GLY A 267 -2.22 14.02 36.08
C GLY A 267 -3.26 15.03 36.60
N PRO A 268 -4.25 14.58 37.41
CA PRO A 268 -5.32 15.45 37.89
C PRO A 268 -4.83 16.50 38.89
N SER A 269 -5.24 17.75 38.67
CA SER A 269 -5.04 18.87 39.58
C SER A 269 -5.98 18.75 40.77
N THR A 270 -5.41 18.55 41.96
CA THR A 270 -6.12 18.67 43.24
C THR A 270 -6.45 20.13 43.50
N SER A 271 -7.72 20.51 43.34
CA SER A 271 -8.24 21.79 43.83
C SER A 271 -8.69 21.61 45.27
N ALA A 272 -8.00 22.28 46.19
CA ALA A 272 -8.35 22.35 47.60
C ALA A 272 -9.61 23.20 47.83
N LEU A 273 -10.52 22.68 48.64
CA LEU A 273 -11.59 23.42 49.31
C LEU A 273 -10.97 24.48 50.23
N ASN A 274 -11.38 25.74 50.08
CA ASN A 274 -11.32 26.72 51.16
C ASN A 274 -12.73 26.95 51.70
N VAL A 275 -12.81 26.83 53.03
CA VAL A 275 -13.93 27.20 53.91
C VAL A 275 -14.03 28.71 54.02
#